data_AF-A0A2I1KR69-F1
#
_entry.id   AF-A0A2I1KR69-F1
#
_cell.length_a   1.000
_cell.length_b   1.000
_cell.length_c   1.000
_cell.angle_alpha   90.00
_cell.angle_beta   90.00
_cell.angle_gamma   90.00
#
_symmetry.space_group_name_H-M   'P 1'
#
loop_
_entity.id
_entity.type
_entity.pdbx_description
1 polymer ?
#
loop_
_entity_poly.entity_id
_entity_poly.type
_entity_poly.pdbx_seq_one_letter_code
_entity_poly.pdbx_strand_id
1 'polypeptide(L)'
;MSQNLPPTPPREASQPTLGELVARISENVSGLIKGEIDLAKAKGKRMAIKMGTGIGLLAAAGVLALYALGLLLDAAAHAIAVALPLWAGYLIVAVVILIIVAFLALVGVKKLQAGAQDVPAPQDGLKEDLETAKTAVQAGLRKGEAQ
;
A
#
# COMPACT_ATOMS: atom_id res chain seq x y z
N MET A 1 -67.05 -38.07 20.65
CA MET A 1 -66.53 -37.55 21.94
C MET A 1 -65.34 -36.66 21.64
N SER A 2 -65.57 -35.35 21.54
CA SER A 2 -64.55 -34.35 21.24
C SER A 2 -63.80 -33.97 22.51
N GLN A 3 -62.50 -34.25 22.59
CA GLN A 3 -61.65 -33.78 23.69
C GLN A 3 -61.22 -32.33 23.39
N ASN A 4 -61.87 -31.37 24.05
CA ASN A 4 -61.40 -29.99 24.13
C ASN A 4 -60.32 -29.90 25.20
N LEU A 5 -59.04 -29.87 24.81
CA LEU A 5 -57.96 -29.45 25.71
C LEU A 5 -58.05 -27.93 25.92
N PRO A 6 -57.85 -27.41 27.15
CA PRO A 6 -57.78 -25.98 27.39
C PRO A 6 -56.59 -25.38 26.61
N PRO A 7 -56.73 -24.17 26.05
CA PRO A 7 -55.61 -23.47 25.41
C PRO A 7 -54.54 -23.23 26.47
N THR A 8 -53.35 -23.79 26.28
CA THR A 8 -52.15 -23.35 27.00
C THR A 8 -52.02 -21.85 26.82
N PRO A 9 -51.90 -21.05 27.89
CA PRO A 9 -51.76 -19.62 27.76
C PRO A 9 -50.55 -19.32 26.85
N PRO A 10 -50.62 -18.30 25.98
CA PRO A 10 -49.46 -17.86 25.23
C PRO A 10 -48.35 -17.64 26.24
N ARG A 11 -47.21 -18.33 26.07
CA ARG A 11 -46.00 -18.04 26.84
C ARG A 11 -45.73 -16.57 26.55
N GLU A 12 -46.06 -15.68 27.50
CA GLU A 12 -45.80 -14.26 27.38
C GLU A 12 -44.36 -14.16 26.91
N ALA A 13 -44.14 -13.59 25.73
CA ALA A 13 -42.81 -13.30 25.26
C ALA A 13 -42.25 -12.33 26.29
N SER A 14 -41.54 -12.86 27.28
CA SER A 14 -40.91 -12.08 28.33
C SER A 14 -40.09 -11.02 27.61
N GLN A 15 -40.49 -9.76 27.80
CA GLN A 15 -39.78 -8.62 27.26
C GLN A 15 -38.30 -8.85 27.56
N PRO A 16 -37.41 -8.86 26.56
CA PRO A 16 -36.01 -9.14 26.78
C PRO A 16 -35.51 -8.21 27.88
N THR A 17 -34.91 -8.80 28.91
CA THR A 17 -34.41 -8.00 30.02
C THR A 17 -33.34 -7.03 29.52
N LEU A 18 -33.14 -5.89 30.20
CA LEU A 18 -32.11 -4.93 29.79
C LEU A 18 -30.73 -5.59 29.65
N GLY A 19 -30.42 -6.58 30.48
CA GLY A 19 -29.16 -7.34 30.39
C GLY A 19 -29.05 -8.16 29.10
N GLU A 20 -30.16 -8.67 28.57
CA GLU A 20 -30.21 -9.51 27.37
C GLU A 20 -30.13 -8.68 26.08
N LEU A 21 -30.69 -7.46 26.10
CA LEU A 21 -30.48 -6.45 25.05
C LEU A 21 -29.02 -5.97 24.99
N VAL A 22 -28.42 -5.68 26.14
CA VAL A 22 -27.00 -5.29 26.22
C VAL A 22 -26.09 -6.42 25.74
N ALA A 23 -26.36 -7.66 26.13
CA ALA A 23 -25.63 -8.83 25.64
C ALA A 23 -25.72 -8.98 24.11
N ARG A 24 -26.91 -8.84 23.52
CA ARG A 24 -27.10 -8.90 22.05
C ARG A 24 -26.41 -7.77 21.30
N ILE A 25 -26.43 -6.55 21.83
CA ILE A 25 -25.71 -5.42 21.24
C ILE A 25 -24.19 -5.68 21.28
N SER A 26 -23.68 -6.19 22.40
CA SER A 26 -22.27 -6.55 22.54
C SER A 26 -21.85 -7.67 21.58
N GLU A 27 -22.68 -8.68 21.40
CA GLU A 27 -22.48 -9.78 20.43
C GLU A 27 -22.44 -9.25 18.99
N ASN A 28 -23.39 -8.38 18.61
CA ASN A 28 -23.46 -7.79 17.28
C ASN A 28 -22.24 -6.91 16.98
N VAL A 29 -21.83 -6.06 17.92
CA VAL A 29 -20.63 -5.22 17.79
C VAL A 29 -19.38 -6.09 17.65
N SER A 30 -19.27 -7.15 18.45
CA SER A 30 -18.17 -8.11 18.34
C SER A 30 -18.15 -8.80 16.98
N GLY A 31 -19.31 -9.15 16.42
CA GLY A 31 -19.45 -9.70 15.07
C GLY A 31 -19.03 -8.73 13.96
N LEU A 32 -19.41 -7.45 14.06
CA LEU A 32 -19.01 -6.40 13.12
C LEU A 32 -17.48 -6.24 13.08
N ILE A 33 -16.85 -6.14 14.26
CA ILE A 33 -15.40 -5.99 14.37
C ILE A 33 -14.69 -7.20 13.72
N LYS A 34 -15.17 -8.42 13.99
CA LYS A 34 -14.63 -9.64 13.37
C LYS A 34 -14.80 -9.62 11.85
N GLY A 35 -15.95 -9.17 11.36
CA GLY A 35 -16.24 -9.02 9.93
C GLY A 35 -15.33 -8.01 9.23
N GLU A 36 -15.04 -6.87 9.87
CA GLU A 36 -14.09 -5.89 9.33
C GLU A 36 -12.67 -6.45 9.28
N ILE A 37 -12.25 -7.20 10.30
CA ILE A 37 -10.94 -7.87 10.32
C ILE A 37 -10.85 -8.90 9.20
N ASP A 38 -11.88 -9.73 9.01
CA ASP A 38 -11.92 -10.74 7.96
C ASP A 38 -11.95 -10.10 6.56
N LEU A 39 -12.70 -9.01 6.40
CA LEU A 39 -12.74 -8.24 5.16
C LEU A 39 -11.39 -7.57 4.87
N ALA A 40 -10.77 -6.95 5.87
CA ALA A 40 -9.44 -6.34 5.76
C ALA A 40 -8.40 -7.40 5.40
N LYS A 41 -8.45 -8.58 6.02
CA LYS A 41 -7.59 -9.72 5.69
C LYS A 41 -7.80 -10.20 4.26
N ALA A 42 -9.05 -10.35 3.82
CA ALA A 42 -9.37 -10.75 2.45
C ALA A 42 -8.93 -9.71 1.42
N LYS A 43 -9.13 -8.42 1.70
CA LYS A 43 -8.66 -7.30 0.86
C LYS A 43 -7.14 -7.25 0.83
N GLY A 44 -6.48 -7.42 1.97
CA GLY A 44 -5.02 -7.50 2.10
C GLY A 44 -4.44 -8.65 1.28
N LYS A 45 -5.00 -9.86 1.39
CA LYS A 45 -4.56 -11.01 0.57
C LYS A 45 -4.73 -10.76 -0.92
N ARG A 46 -5.89 -10.22 -1.35
CA ARG A 46 -6.14 -9.88 -2.76
C ARG A 46 -5.16 -8.82 -3.26
N MET A 47 -4.86 -7.81 -2.46
CA MET A 47 -3.89 -6.77 -2.77
C MET A 47 -2.48 -7.36 -2.89
N ALA A 48 -2.07 -8.17 -1.92
CA ALA A 48 -0.76 -8.81 -1.90
C ALA A 48 -0.54 -9.72 -3.12
N ILE A 49 -1.55 -10.50 -3.51
CA ILE A 49 -1.46 -11.35 -4.72
C ILE A 49 -1.31 -10.47 -5.96
N LYS A 50 -2.18 -9.47 -6.15
CA LYS A 50 -2.13 -8.60 -7.34
C LYS A 50 -0.82 -7.83 -7.44
N MET A 51 -0.39 -7.22 -6.34
CA MET A 51 0.90 -6.53 -6.27
C MET A 51 2.06 -7.50 -6.48
N GLY A 52 2.03 -8.68 -5.84
CA GLY A 52 3.06 -9.70 -5.97
C GLY A 52 3.20 -10.20 -7.40
N THR A 53 2.09 -10.48 -8.08
CA THR A 53 2.11 -10.85 -9.51
C THR A 53 2.61 -9.71 -10.39
N GLY A 54 2.21 -8.46 -10.10
CA GLY A 54 2.66 -7.29 -10.86
C GLY A 54 4.16 -7.05 -10.72
N ILE A 55 4.68 -7.09 -9.48
CA ILE A 55 6.12 -6.98 -9.20
C ILE A 55 6.88 -8.13 -9.84
N GLY A 56 6.38 -9.37 -9.74
CA GLY A 56 6.99 -10.53 -10.37
C GLY A 56 7.08 -10.43 -11.89
N LEU A 57 5.98 -10.01 -12.54
CA LEU A 57 5.95 -9.78 -14.00
C LEU A 57 6.88 -8.65 -14.42
N LEU A 58 6.91 -7.53 -13.69
CA LEU A 58 7.83 -6.42 -13.99
C LEU A 58 9.28 -6.80 -13.77
N ALA A 59 9.59 -7.58 -12.74
CA ALA A 59 10.94 -8.10 -12.53
C ALA A 59 11.38 -9.01 -13.68
N ALA A 60 10.53 -9.96 -14.09
CA ALA A 60 10.80 -10.83 -15.22
C ALA A 60 10.95 -10.06 -16.54
N ALA A 61 10.05 -9.09 -16.81
CA ALA A 61 10.13 -8.23 -17.97
C ALA A 61 11.42 -7.39 -17.96
N GLY A 62 11.84 -6.87 -16.80
CA GLY A 62 13.10 -6.13 -16.66
C GLY A 62 14.32 -6.99 -17.01
N VAL A 63 14.39 -8.22 -16.50
CA VAL A 63 15.48 -9.16 -16.82
C VAL A 63 15.50 -9.49 -18.32
N LEU A 64 14.35 -9.79 -18.92
CA LEU A 64 14.25 -10.07 -20.34
C LEU A 64 14.60 -8.85 -21.20
N ALA A 65 14.20 -7.65 -20.78
CA ALA A 65 14.54 -6.41 -21.46
C ALA A 65 16.06 -6.14 -21.44
N LEU A 66 16.74 -6.43 -20.32
CA LEU A 66 18.20 -6.33 -20.24
C LEU A 66 18.89 -7.32 -21.18
N TYR A 67 18.41 -8.56 -21.25
CA TYR A 67 18.95 -9.56 -22.18
C TYR A 67 18.72 -9.17 -23.64
N ALA A 68 17.50 -8.74 -23.98
CA ALA A 68 17.15 -8.26 -25.31
C ALA A 68 17.98 -7.03 -25.72
N LEU A 69 18.19 -6.09 -24.79
CA LEU A 69 19.06 -4.94 -25.02
C LEU A 69 20.50 -5.39 -25.32
N GLY A 70 21.05 -6.33 -24.54
CA GLY A 70 22.37 -6.91 -24.80
C GLY A 70 22.49 -7.50 -26.20
N LEU A 71 21.50 -8.30 -26.63
CA LEU A 71 21.46 -8.86 -27.98
C LEU A 71 21.34 -7.80 -29.08
N LEU A 72 20.55 -6.74 -28.86
CA LEU A 72 20.43 -5.64 -29.80
C LEU A 72 21.73 -4.86 -29.95
N LEU A 73 22.43 -4.61 -28.85
CA LEU A 73 23.73 -3.93 -28.87
C LEU A 73 24.80 -4.77 -29.56
N ASP A 74 24.80 -6.08 -29.31
CA ASP A 74 25.68 -7.03 -29.98
C ASP A 74 25.40 -7.10 -31.49
N ALA A 75 24.12 -7.20 -31.87
CA ALA A 75 23.70 -7.16 -33.26
C ALA A 75 24.07 -5.85 -33.95
N ALA A 76 23.93 -4.71 -33.26
CA ALA A 76 24.33 -3.40 -33.78
C ALA A 76 25.84 -3.33 -34.01
N ALA A 77 26.65 -3.83 -33.07
CA ALA A 77 28.09 -3.90 -33.23
C ALA A 77 28.49 -4.76 -34.43
N HIS A 78 27.86 -5.92 -34.60
CA HIS A 78 28.06 -6.80 -35.76
C HIS A 78 27.58 -6.17 -37.08
N ALA A 79 26.48 -5.42 -37.07
CA ALA A 79 26.01 -4.70 -38.26
C ALA A 79 27.00 -3.61 -38.70
N ILE A 80 27.58 -2.87 -37.74
CA ILE A 80 28.65 -1.90 -38.02
C ILE A 80 29.92 -2.61 -38.50
N ALA A 81 30.18 -3.81 -37.98
CA ALA A 81 31.33 -4.62 -38.37
C ALA A 81 31.31 -5.12 -39.83
N VAL A 82 30.21 -4.88 -40.57
CA VAL A 82 30.18 -5.10 -42.02
C VAL A 82 31.09 -4.10 -42.76
N ALA A 83 31.25 -2.89 -42.22
CA ALA A 83 32.06 -1.82 -42.83
C ALA A 83 33.42 -1.61 -42.14
N LEU A 84 33.57 -2.05 -40.89
CA LEU A 84 34.75 -1.84 -40.05
C LEU A 84 35.13 -3.14 -39.31
N PRO A 85 36.34 -3.26 -38.73
CA PRO A 85 36.66 -4.39 -37.85
C PRO A 85 35.70 -4.49 -36.67
N LEU A 86 35.41 -5.71 -36.23
CA LEU A 86 34.44 -5.99 -35.16
C LEU A 86 34.73 -5.21 -33.87
N TRP A 87 36.00 -5.07 -33.49
CA TRP A 87 36.40 -4.30 -32.30
C TRP A 87 35.99 -2.82 -32.39
N ALA A 88 36.03 -2.21 -33.58
CA ALA A 88 35.63 -0.83 -33.79
C ALA A 88 34.10 -0.68 -33.71
N GLY A 89 33.35 -1.69 -34.20
CA GLY A 89 31.90 -1.76 -34.04
C GLY A 89 31.46 -1.71 -32.58
N TYR A 90 32.07 -2.55 -31.73
CA TYR A 90 31.79 -2.53 -30.29
C TYR A 90 32.16 -1.20 -29.62
N LEU A 91 33.29 -0.57 -29.99
CA LEU A 91 33.68 0.72 -29.44
C LEU A 91 32.69 1.83 -29.80
N ILE A 92 32.22 1.87 -31.04
CA ILE A 92 31.24 2.87 -31.48
C ILE A 92 29.94 2.72 -30.69
N VAL A 93 29.43 1.49 -30.58
CA VAL A 93 28.22 1.21 -29.80
C VAL A 93 28.42 1.59 -28.32
N ALA A 94 29.58 1.29 -27.73
CA ALA A 94 29.90 1.66 -26.35
C ALA A 94 29.87 3.19 -26.14
N VAL A 95 30.45 3.96 -27.05
CA VAL A 95 30.43 5.44 -26.98
C VAL A 95 29.00 5.97 -27.06
N VAL A 96 28.17 5.44 -27.96
CA VAL A 96 26.76 5.84 -28.09
C VAL A 96 26.00 5.56 -26.78
N ILE A 97 26.19 4.39 -26.18
CA ILE A 97 25.57 4.06 -24.89
C ILE A 97 26.04 5.00 -23.79
N LEU A 98 27.34 5.31 -23.71
CA LEU A 98 27.87 6.22 -22.68
C LEU A 98 27.25 7.62 -22.77
N ILE A 99 27.00 8.13 -23.98
CA ILE A 99 26.30 9.40 -24.18
C ILE A 99 24.87 9.32 -23.64
N ILE A 100 24.15 8.24 -23.95
CA ILE A 100 22.77 8.03 -23.46
C ILE A 100 22.76 7.93 -21.93
N VAL A 101 23.68 7.17 -21.34
CA VAL A 101 23.82 7.02 -19.88
C VAL A 101 24.11 8.35 -19.21
N ALA A 102 25.05 9.14 -19.75
CA ALA A 102 25.38 10.47 -19.22
C ALA A 102 24.15 11.39 -19.24
N PHE A 103 23.39 11.41 -20.35
CA PHE A 103 22.17 12.19 -20.46
C PHE A 103 21.10 11.74 -19.45
N LEU A 104 20.82 10.44 -19.36
CA LEU A 104 19.84 9.90 -18.42
C LEU A 104 20.24 10.15 -16.96
N ALA A 105 21.52 10.00 -16.62
CA ALA A 105 22.03 10.28 -15.28
C ALA A 105 21.84 11.77 -14.92
N LEU A 106 22.16 12.69 -15.83
CA LEU A 106 21.97 14.12 -15.61
C LEU A 106 20.49 14.47 -15.39
N VAL A 107 19.58 13.93 -16.21
CA VAL A 107 18.13 14.14 -16.06
C VAL A 107 17.63 13.52 -14.74
N GLY A 108 18.06 12.31 -14.41
CA GLY A 108 17.70 11.61 -13.18
C GLY A 108 18.13 12.37 -11.93
N VAL A 109 19.37 12.83 -11.89
CA VAL A 109 19.89 13.66 -10.79
C VAL A 109 19.08 14.94 -10.63
N LYS A 110 18.78 15.64 -11.74
CA LYS A 110 17.94 16.85 -11.71
C LYS A 110 16.52 16.57 -11.17
N LYS A 111 15.91 15.46 -11.57
CA LYS A 111 14.58 15.05 -11.11
C LYS A 111 14.58 14.69 -9.62
N LEU A 112 15.60 13.98 -9.14
CA LEU A 112 15.76 13.66 -7.72
C LEU A 112 15.97 14.92 -6.88
N GLN A 113 16.81 15.86 -7.34
CA GLN A 113 17.03 17.12 -6.64
C GLN A 113 15.76 17.98 -6.57
N ALA A 114 14.96 18.03 -7.64
CA ALA A 114 13.68 18.72 -7.63
C ALA A 114 12.71 18.06 -6.64
N GLY A 115 12.57 16.73 -6.69
CA GLY A 115 11.69 16.00 -5.77
C GLY A 115 12.12 16.09 -4.31
N ALA A 116 13.41 16.19 -4.02
CA ALA A 116 13.93 16.37 -2.66
C ALA A 116 13.62 17.75 -2.07
N GLN A 117 13.46 18.78 -2.90
CA GLN A 117 13.06 20.12 -2.46
C GLN A 117 11.57 20.20 -2.12
N ASP A 118 10.75 19.34 -2.73
CA ASP A 118 9.31 19.25 -2.50
C ASP A 118 8.93 18.32 -1.34
N VAL A 119 9.90 17.75 -0.61
CA VAL A 119 9.62 16.97 0.60
C VAL A 119 9.36 17.96 1.75
N PRO A 120 8.11 18.17 2.20
CA PRO A 120 7.85 18.99 3.38
C PRO A 120 8.59 18.38 4.56
N ALA A 121 9.39 19.20 5.26
CA ALA A 121 10.17 18.76 6.42
C ALA A 121 9.21 18.14 7.47
N PRO A 122 9.19 16.80 7.65
CA PRO A 122 8.18 16.15 8.51
C PRO A 122 8.30 16.54 9.98
N GLN A 123 9.45 17.08 10.34
CA GLN A 123 9.79 17.62 11.64
C GLN A 123 9.01 18.89 12.01
N ASP A 124 8.50 19.66 11.06
CA ASP A 124 7.75 20.88 11.37
C ASP A 124 6.30 20.57 11.70
N GLY A 125 5.63 19.73 10.90
CA GLY A 125 4.26 19.27 11.19
C GLY A 125 4.17 18.41 12.46
N LEU A 126 5.15 17.53 12.70
CA LEU A 126 5.17 16.69 13.90
C LEU A 126 5.40 17.50 15.18
N LYS A 127 6.19 18.59 15.13
CA LYS A 127 6.38 19.48 16.28
C LYS A 127 5.11 20.28 16.57
N GLU A 128 4.43 20.75 15.53
CA GLU A 128 3.16 21.47 15.65
C GLU A 128 2.06 20.57 16.23
N ASP A 129 1.98 19.32 15.78
CA ASP A 129 1.06 18.31 16.31
C ASP A 129 1.35 17.95 17.77
N LEU A 130 2.63 17.84 18.15
CA LEU A 130 3.05 17.55 19.53
C LEU A 130 2.76 18.71 20.49
N GLU A 131 3.00 19.96 20.06
CA GLU A 131 2.66 21.15 20.85
C GLU A 131 1.15 21.29 21.02
N THR A 132 0.37 20.99 19.98
CA THR A 132 -1.09 21.01 20.04
C THR A 132 -1.62 19.93 20.98
N ALA A 133 -1.08 18.71 20.92
CA ALA A 133 -1.42 17.63 21.84
C ALA A 133 -1.07 17.96 23.30
N LYS A 134 0.13 18.52 23.54
CA LYS A 134 0.59 18.91 24.88
C LYS A 134 -0.28 20.01 25.48
N THR A 135 -0.67 21.00 24.67
CA THR A 135 -1.55 22.10 25.09
C THR A 135 -2.94 21.58 25.41
N ALA A 136 -3.49 20.67 24.60
CA ALA A 136 -4.79 20.04 24.85
C ALA A 136 -4.80 19.24 26.17
N VAL A 137 -3.72 18.51 26.48
CA VAL A 137 -3.58 17.79 27.75
C VAL A 137 -3.45 18.74 28.95
N GLN A 138 -2.64 19.79 28.85
CA GLN A 138 -2.51 20.78 29.94
C GLN A 138 -3.81 21.56 30.20
N ALA A 139 -4.54 21.92 29.15
CA ALA A 139 -5.85 22.55 29.27
C ALA A 139 -6.87 21.61 29.93
N GLY A 140 -6.83 20.31 29.62
CA GLY A 140 -7.65 19.28 30.25
C GLY A 140 -7.33 19.09 31.74
N LEU A 141 -6.04 19.05 32.11
CA LEU A 141 -5.58 18.91 33.50
C LEU A 141 -5.99 20.11 34.37
N ARG A 142 -5.81 21.34 33.86
CA ARG A 142 -6.21 22.56 34.58
C ARG A 142 -7.71 22.67 34.82
N LYS A 143 -8.52 22.11 33.93
CA LYS A 143 -9.98 22.11 34.05
C LYS A 143 -10.48 21.10 35.10
N GLY A 144 -9.68 20.06 35.38
CA GLY A 144 -9.97 19.07 36.42
C GLY A 144 -9.61 19.50 37.85
N GLU A 145 -8.73 20.49 38.03
CA GLU A 145 -8.37 21.03 39.36
C GLU A 145 -9.32 22.15 39.86
N ALA A 146 -10.19 22.66 38.98
CA ALA A 146 -11.14 23.73 39.28
C ALA A 146 -12.59 23.23 39.52
N GLN A 147 -12.79 21.91 39.59
CA GLN A 147 -14.03 21.23 39.97
C GLN A 147 -13.82 20.43 41.25
#